data_AF-A0A524LR91-F1
#
_entry.id   AF-A0A524LR91-F1
#
_cell.length_a   1.000
_cell.length_b   1.000
_cell.length_c   1.000
_cell.angle_alpha   90.00
_cell.angle_beta   90.00
_cell.angle_gamma   90.00
#
_symmetry.space_group_name_H-M   'P 1'
#
loop_
_entity.id
_entity.type
_entity.pdbx_description
1 polymer ?
#
loop_
_entity_poly.entity_id
_entity_poly.type
_entity_poly.pdbx_seq_one_letter_code
_entity_poly.pdbx_strand_id
1 'polypeptide(L)'
;MMNDDYYEQERRKERARMYFVNVAELNQLIVRDFSPLTDGFSVDDVVQRFPEYPLQLIKDALDSAVEDEYFEVKTKDDGSLWYTPIIFDEYD
;
A
#
# COMPACT_ATOMS: atom_id res chain seq x y z
N MET A 1 11.26 -9.26 39.20
CA MET A 1 11.20 -8.29 38.08
C MET A 1 11.07 -9.10 36.81
N MET A 2 9.85 -9.38 36.36
CA MET A 2 9.57 -10.28 35.22
C MET A 2 8.24 -9.94 34.52
N ASN A 3 7.76 -8.70 34.68
CA ASN A 3 6.47 -8.28 34.15
C ASN A 3 6.60 -7.16 33.10
N ASP A 4 7.46 -6.17 33.32
CA ASP A 4 7.52 -4.98 32.46
C ASP A 4 7.99 -5.32 31.03
N ASP A 5 9.00 -6.19 30.89
CA ASP A 5 9.53 -6.62 29.59
C ASP A 5 8.52 -7.43 28.77
N TYR A 6 7.71 -8.27 29.43
CA TYR A 6 6.68 -9.08 28.78
C TYR A 6 5.53 -8.19 28.26
N TYR A 7 5.03 -7.28 29.09
CA TYR A 7 3.99 -6.35 28.67
C TYR A 7 4.47 -5.36 27.60
N GLU A 8 5.76 -5.02 27.58
CA GLU A 8 6.32 -4.22 26.49
C GLU A 8 6.41 -5.01 25.17
N GLN A 9 6.80 -6.29 25.22
CA GLN A 9 6.81 -7.15 24.04
C GLN A 9 5.40 -7.34 23.45
N GLU A 10 4.40 -7.59 24.27
CA GLU A 10 3.01 -7.73 23.81
C GLU A 10 2.50 -6.43 23.16
N ARG A 11 2.80 -5.26 23.75
CA ARG A 11 2.45 -3.96 23.14
C ARG A 11 3.18 -3.71 21.82
N ARG A 12 4.43 -4.18 21.67
CA ARG A 12 5.16 -4.10 20.40
C ARG A 12 4.52 -4.98 19.33
N LYS A 13 4.16 -6.22 19.68
CA LYS A 13 3.43 -7.12 18.77
C LYS A 13 2.09 -6.55 18.35
N GLU A 14 1.31 -6.02 19.28
CA GLU A 14 0.01 -5.45 18.96
C GLU A 14 0.13 -4.23 18.05
N ARG A 15 1.11 -3.35 18.30
CA ARG A 15 1.40 -2.22 17.38
C ARG A 15 1.79 -2.69 15.98
N ALA A 16 2.63 -3.72 15.88
CA ALA A 16 3.00 -4.30 14.59
C ALA A 16 1.79 -4.93 13.89
N ARG A 17 0.93 -5.63 14.62
CA ARG A 17 -0.30 -6.20 14.08
C ARG A 17 -1.23 -5.13 13.54
N MET A 18 -1.49 -4.08 14.32
CA MET A 18 -2.31 -2.94 13.88
C MET A 18 -1.70 -2.25 12.67
N TYR A 19 -0.37 -2.17 12.59
CA TYR A 19 0.31 -1.64 11.41
C TYR A 19 -0.01 -2.46 10.15
N PHE A 20 0.15 -3.79 10.20
CA PHE A 20 -0.16 -4.65 9.05
C PHE A 20 -1.64 -4.61 8.66
N VAL A 21 -2.54 -4.51 9.64
CA VAL A 21 -3.97 -4.31 9.35
C VAL A 21 -4.19 -3.00 8.60
N ASN A 22 -3.59 -1.90 9.07
CA ASN A 22 -3.70 -0.61 8.40
C ASN A 22 -3.12 -0.62 6.98
N VAL A 23 -2.00 -1.32 6.75
CA VAL A 23 -1.42 -1.50 5.41
C VAL A 23 -2.40 -2.23 4.51
N ALA A 24 -2.97 -3.35 4.97
CA ALA A 24 -3.89 -4.15 4.19
C ALA A 24 -5.20 -3.41 3.88
N GLU A 25 -5.76 -2.68 4.84
CA GLU A 25 -6.94 -1.85 4.63
C GLU A 25 -6.68 -0.72 3.63
N LEU A 26 -5.52 -0.06 3.73
CA LEU A 26 -5.14 1.00 2.80
C LEU A 26 -4.87 0.45 1.39
N ASN A 27 -4.22 -0.72 1.27
CA ASN A 27 -4.04 -1.42 -0.02
C ASN A 27 -5.41 -1.61 -0.71
N GLN A 28 -6.39 -2.17 -0.02
CA GLN A 28 -7.73 -2.36 -0.59
C GLN A 28 -8.40 -1.06 -1.06
N LEU A 29 -8.22 0.04 -0.32
CA LEU A 29 -8.73 1.35 -0.71
C LEU A 29 -8.03 1.87 -1.97
N ILE A 30 -6.70 1.75 -2.05
CA ILE A 30 -5.92 2.16 -3.21
C ILE A 30 -6.33 1.34 -4.43
N VAL A 31 -6.36 0.01 -4.32
CA VAL A 31 -6.78 -0.89 -5.41
C VAL A 31 -8.16 -0.50 -5.94
N ARG A 32 -9.13 -0.28 -5.05
CA ARG A 32 -10.48 0.10 -5.45
C ARG A 32 -10.52 1.45 -6.18
N ASP A 33 -9.81 2.46 -5.67
CA ASP A 33 -9.90 3.82 -6.20
C ASP A 33 -9.05 4.02 -7.46
N PHE A 34 -7.97 3.24 -7.63
CA PHE A 34 -6.99 3.43 -8.71
C PHE A 34 -6.96 2.31 -9.77
N SER A 35 -7.56 1.13 -9.54
CA SER A 35 -7.71 0.10 -10.58
C SER A 35 -8.40 0.55 -11.87
N PRO A 36 -9.33 1.54 -11.87
CA PRO A 36 -9.92 2.03 -13.11
C PRO A 36 -8.98 2.91 -13.96
N LEU A 37 -7.83 3.33 -13.43
CA LEU A 37 -6.93 4.27 -14.10
C LEU A 37 -5.95 3.52 -15.02
N THR A 38 -6.38 3.25 -16.25
CA THR A 38 -5.60 2.50 -17.25
C THR A 38 -4.27 3.16 -17.63
N ASP A 39 -4.16 4.48 -17.49
CA ASP A 39 -2.94 5.24 -17.80
C ASP A 39 -1.91 5.22 -16.66
N GLY A 40 -2.26 4.59 -15.55
CA GLY A 40 -1.48 4.55 -14.32
C GLY A 40 -1.57 5.82 -13.48
N PHE A 41 -0.89 5.80 -12.35
CA PHE A 41 -0.89 6.86 -11.34
C PHE A 41 0.44 6.92 -10.59
N SER A 42 0.70 8.05 -9.95
CA SER A 42 1.90 8.29 -9.13
C SER A 42 1.59 8.13 -7.64
N VAL A 43 2.65 8.04 -6.81
CA VAL A 43 2.50 8.10 -5.35
C VAL A 43 1.82 9.41 -4.92
N ASP A 44 2.11 10.52 -5.60
CA ASP A 44 1.55 11.83 -5.26
C ASP A 44 0.03 11.86 -5.48
N ASP A 45 -0.48 11.16 -6.50
CA ASP A 45 -1.93 11.04 -6.72
C ASP A 45 -2.60 10.31 -5.55
N VAL A 46 -1.95 9.26 -5.02
CA VAL A 46 -2.42 8.50 -3.86
C VAL A 46 -2.38 9.36 -2.59
N VAL A 47 -1.30 10.13 -2.39
CA VAL A 47 -1.17 11.07 -1.26
C VAL A 47 -2.25 12.15 -1.31
N GLN A 48 -2.56 12.66 -2.50
CA GLN A 48 -3.65 13.63 -2.67
C GLN A 48 -5.02 13.02 -2.38
N ARG A 49 -5.21 11.74 -2.71
CA ARG A 49 -6.46 11.01 -2.48
C ARG A 49 -6.67 10.63 -1.01
N PHE A 50 -5.60 10.26 -0.32
CA PHE A 50 -5.57 9.74 1.05
C PHE A 50 -4.62 10.54 1.96
N PRO A 51 -4.81 11.87 2.09
CA PRO A 51 -3.88 12.75 2.80
C PRO A 51 -3.83 12.51 4.32
N GLU A 52 -4.82 11.81 4.88
CA GLU A 52 -4.88 11.43 6.28
C GLU A 52 -3.90 10.30 6.65
N TYR A 53 -3.39 9.57 5.66
CA TYR A 53 -2.45 8.47 5.88
C TYR A 53 -0.99 8.96 5.74
N PRO A 54 -0.08 8.50 6.63
CA PRO A 54 1.34 8.82 6.51
C PRO A 54 1.94 8.30 5.20
N LEU A 55 2.86 9.05 4.60
CA LEU A 55 3.53 8.67 3.35
C LEU A 55 4.16 7.26 3.39
N GLN A 56 4.75 6.87 4.53
CA GLN A 56 5.34 5.54 4.66
C GLN A 56 4.28 4.44 4.56
N LEU A 57 3.13 4.64 5.18
CA LEU A 57 2.04 3.67 5.16
C LEU A 57 1.44 3.55 3.75
N ILE A 58 1.34 4.66 3.02
CA ILE A 58 0.95 4.67 1.60
C ILE A 58 1.92 3.86 0.76
N LYS A 59 3.23 4.05 0.95
CA LYS A 59 4.26 3.30 0.23
C LYS A 59 4.18 1.80 0.52
N ASP A 60 4.06 1.42 1.78
CA ASP A 60 3.94 0.01 2.16
C ASP A 60 2.65 -0.62 1.60
N ALA A 61 1.54 0.14 1.55
CA ALA A 61 0.30 -0.32 0.93
C ALA A 61 0.40 -0.47 -0.59
N LEU A 62 1.14 0.42 -1.26
CA LEU A 62 1.44 0.30 -2.69
C LEU A 62 2.35 -0.89 -2.97
N ASP A 63 3.39 -1.08 -2.17
CA ASP A 63 4.30 -2.23 -2.29
C ASP A 63 3.52 -3.53 -2.10
N SER A 64 2.64 -3.60 -1.09
CA SER A 64 1.72 -4.74 -0.90
C SER A 64 0.80 -4.95 -2.11
N ALA A 65 0.25 -3.90 -2.70
CA ALA A 65 -0.62 -4.03 -3.87
C ALA A 65 0.14 -4.50 -5.12
N VAL A 66 1.43 -4.19 -5.23
CA VAL A 66 2.32 -4.69 -6.29
C VAL A 66 2.69 -6.15 -6.04
N GLU A 67 3.01 -6.53 -4.81
CA GLU A 67 3.28 -7.92 -4.41
C GLU A 67 2.06 -8.82 -4.64
N ASP A 68 0.84 -8.30 -4.41
CA ASP A 68 -0.43 -8.98 -4.66
C ASP A 68 -0.87 -8.95 -6.14
N GLU A 69 -0.03 -8.44 -7.05
CA GLU A 69 -0.27 -8.38 -8.49
C GLU A 69 -1.51 -7.55 -8.91
N TYR A 70 -1.92 -6.56 -8.10
CA TYR A 70 -2.93 -5.59 -8.53
C TYR A 70 -2.35 -4.50 -9.44
N PHE A 71 -1.09 -4.12 -9.20
CA PHE A 71 -0.40 -3.06 -9.93
C PHE A 71 0.98 -3.50 -10.38
N GLU A 72 1.41 -3.02 -11.54
CA GLU A 72 2.80 -3.06 -11.98
C GLU A 72 3.46 -1.68 -11.80
N VAL A 73 4.75 -1.67 -11.46
CA VAL A 73 5.54 -0.43 -11.35
C VAL A 73 6.36 -0.22 -12.61
N LYS A 74 6.22 0.97 -13.21
CA LYS A 74 7.00 1.43 -14.36
C LYS A 74 7.76 2.68 -14.00
N THR A 75 8.99 2.77 -14.48
CA THR A 75 9.78 4.01 -14.42
C THR A 75 9.60 4.78 -15.71
N LYS A 76 9.15 6.03 -15.63
CA LYS A 76 9.06 6.92 -16.79
C LYS A 76 10.44 7.52 -17.15
N ASP A 77 10.54 8.14 -18.32
CA ASP A 77 11.77 8.73 -18.85
C ASP A 77 12.38 9.82 -17.93
N ASP A 78 11.56 10.46 -17.10
CA ASP A 78 11.96 11.45 -16.10
C ASP A 78 12.45 10.83 -14.77
N GLY A 79 12.46 9.50 -14.67
CA GLY A 79 12.82 8.76 -13.47
C GLY A 79 11.70 8.61 -12.44
N SER A 80 10.50 9.12 -12.71
CA SER A 80 9.36 8.96 -11.81
C SER A 80 8.79 7.54 -11.86
N LEU A 81 8.37 7.02 -10.70
CA LEU A 81 7.69 5.73 -10.59
C LEU A 81 6.19 5.92 -10.79
N TRP A 82 5.62 5.06 -11.62
CA TRP A 82 4.19 5.02 -11.95
C TRP A 82 3.65 3.61 -11.74
N TYR A 83 2.46 3.53 -11.16
CA TYR A 83 1.73 2.30 -10.88
C TYR A 83 0.65 2.15 -11.93
N THR A 84 0.60 1.02 -12.62
CA THR A 84 -0.42 0.73 -13.64
C THR A 84 -1.25 -0.48 -13.21
N PRO A 85 -2.59 -0.45 -13.29
CA PRO A 85 -3.42 -1.62 -13.04
C PRO A 85 -3.03 -2.79 -13.95
N ILE A 86 -2.88 -3.98 -13.35
CA ILE A 86 -2.75 -5.21 -14.13
C ILE A 86 -4.16 -5.61 -14.57
N ILE A 87 -4.43 -5.47 -15.88
CA ILE A 87 -5.68 -5.90 -16.48
C ILE A 87 -5.53 -7.37 -16.82
N PHE A 88 -6.20 -8.23 -16.06
CA PHE A 88 -6.39 -9.62 -16.49
C PHE A 88 -7.44 -9.60 -17.58
N ASP A 89 -7.02 -9.78 -18.83
CA ASP A 89 -7.95 -10.19 -19.88
C ASP A 89 -8.54 -11.55 -19.44
N GLU A 90 -9.80 -11.55 -19.01
CA GLU A 90 -10.60 -12.77 -18.93
C GLU A 90 -10.64 -13.33 -20.35
N TYR A 91 -9.84 -14.36 -20.61
CA TYR A 91 -9.90 -15.09 -21.87
C TYR A 91 -11.33 -15.64 -22.04
N ASP A 92 -11.95 -15.28 -23.17
CA ASP A 92 -13.24 -15.76 -23.73
C ASP A 92 -13.45 -17.29 -23.60
#